data_AF-A0A7C4RF88-F1
#
_entry.id   AF-A0A7C4RF88-F1
#
_cell.length_a   1.000
_cell.length_b   1.000
_cell.length_c   1.000
_cell.angle_alpha   90.00
_cell.angle_beta   90.00
_cell.angle_gamma   90.00
#
_symmetry.space_group_name_H-M   'P 1'
#
loop_
_entity.id
_entity.type
_entity.pdbx_description
1 polymer ?
#
loop_
_entity_poly.entity_id
_entity_poly.type
_entity_poly.pdbx_seq_one_letter_code
_entity_poly.pdbx_strand_id
1 'polypeptide(L)'
;MTSLLIIIPVDRLQENINKKIKENNTKLGVFISLNKTHKSTEESLIKEKIDTKKIFFIDCVTSEKTKEDVLHIKPDNLDMLSEAISEFIENIPGEKFVIVDALSTLLIYNSENKVAQFIRNITSFASRKNTEIIAFSPETQGEELLEKIYNFFDKVERR
;
A
#
# COMPACT_ATOMS: atom_id res chain seq x y z
N MET A 1 -7.94 6.43 13.70
CA MET A 1 -7.12 6.91 12.57
C MET A 1 -7.28 5.89 11.47
N THR A 2 -7.74 6.32 10.30
CA THR A 2 -8.05 5.43 9.16
C THR A 2 -7.04 5.53 8.04
N SER A 3 -6.26 6.61 7.96
CA SER A 3 -5.21 6.77 6.94
C SER A 3 -3.93 7.39 7.52
N LEU A 4 -2.79 6.76 7.24
CA LEU A 4 -1.45 7.17 7.68
C LEU A 4 -0.49 7.16 6.50
N LEU A 5 0.25 8.25 6.31
CA LEU A 5 1.39 8.32 5.40
C LEU A 5 2.69 8.38 6.21
N ILE A 6 3.61 7.45 5.94
CA ILE A 6 4.93 7.41 6.56
C ILE A 6 5.98 7.74 5.51
N ILE A 7 6.74 8.81 5.75
CA ILE A 7 7.86 9.23 4.92
C ILE A 7 9.14 8.90 5.69
N ILE A 8 10.02 8.13 5.06
CA ILE A 8 11.18 7.55 5.74
C ILE A 8 12.33 7.31 4.75
N PRO A 9 13.60 7.30 5.19
CA PRO A 9 14.71 6.85 4.36
C PRO A 9 14.52 5.44 3.78
N VAL A 10 15.01 5.25 2.55
CA VAL A 10 14.85 4.00 1.77
C VAL A 10 15.40 2.78 2.52
N ASP A 11 16.50 2.93 3.23
CA ASP A 11 17.16 1.88 4.01
C ASP A 11 16.33 1.39 5.20
N ARG A 12 15.44 2.24 5.74
CA ARG A 12 14.53 1.90 6.86
C ARG A 12 13.12 1.52 6.42
N LEU A 13 12.81 1.61 5.12
CA LEU A 13 11.48 1.42 4.55
C LEU A 13 10.92 0.01 4.83
N GLN A 14 11.68 -1.05 4.48
CA GLN A 14 11.21 -2.43 4.63
C GLN A 14 10.95 -2.80 6.09
N GLU A 15 11.84 -2.42 7.00
CA GLU A 15 11.68 -2.70 8.42
C GLU A 15 10.39 -2.07 8.97
N ASN A 16 10.11 -0.82 8.58
CA ASN A 16 8.91 -0.12 9.03
C ASN A 16 7.63 -0.68 8.42
N ILE A 17 7.66 -1.12 7.17
CA ILE A 17 6.57 -1.87 6.54
C ILE A 17 6.28 -3.16 7.34
N ASN A 18 7.31 -3.97 7.58
CA ASN A 18 7.16 -5.22 8.34
C ASN A 18 6.61 -4.96 9.74
N LYS A 19 7.11 -3.92 10.42
CA LYS A 19 6.61 -3.48 11.72
C LYS A 19 5.12 -3.14 11.68
N LYS A 20 4.67 -2.36 10.69
CA LYS A 20 3.25 -1.98 10.55
C LYS A 20 2.33 -3.14 10.23
N ILE A 21 2.80 -4.10 9.43
CA ILE A 21 2.04 -5.33 9.16
C ILE A 21 1.97 -6.19 10.43
N LYS A 22 3.05 -6.28 11.19
CA LYS A 22 3.10 -7.02 12.45
C LYS A 22 2.17 -6.44 13.52
N GLU A 23 2.09 -5.11 13.62
CA GLU A 23 1.12 -4.39 14.45
C GLU A 23 -0.35 -4.71 14.07
N ASN A 24 -0.58 -5.18 12.84
CA ASN A 24 -1.89 -5.53 12.28
C ASN A 24 -2.09 -7.04 12.05
N ASN A 25 -1.28 -7.92 12.66
CA ASN A 25 -1.28 -9.37 12.40
C ASN A 25 -2.59 -10.13 12.74
N THR A 26 -3.50 -9.49 13.47
CA THR A 26 -4.84 -10.03 13.79
C THR A 26 -5.86 -9.76 12.70
N LYS A 27 -5.61 -8.78 11.82
CA LYS A 27 -6.52 -8.30 10.77
C LYS A 27 -6.19 -8.97 9.42
N LEU A 28 -7.15 -8.94 8.50
CA LEU A 28 -6.91 -9.27 7.09
C LEU A 28 -6.38 -8.04 6.36
N GLY A 29 -5.42 -8.25 5.46
CA GLY A 29 -4.69 -7.15 4.82
C GLY A 29 -4.63 -7.27 3.31
N VAL A 30 -4.48 -6.12 2.64
CA VAL A 30 -3.96 -6.04 1.28
C VAL A 30 -2.55 -5.44 1.33
N PHE A 31 -1.64 -6.01 0.55
CA PHE A 31 -0.32 -5.44 0.33
C PHE A 31 -0.15 -5.09 -1.15
N ILE A 32 0.11 -3.82 -1.45
CA ILE A 32 0.36 -3.34 -2.81
C ILE A 32 1.86 -3.12 -2.98
N SER A 33 2.45 -3.94 -3.84
CA SER A 33 3.88 -4.01 -4.10
C SER A 33 4.22 -3.21 -5.35
N LEU A 34 4.79 -2.03 -5.18
CA LEU A 34 5.19 -1.09 -6.26
C LEU A 34 6.71 -1.02 -6.40
N ASN A 35 7.46 -1.29 -5.33
CA ASN A 35 8.92 -1.16 -5.32
C ASN A 35 9.65 -2.52 -5.34
N LYS A 36 9.09 -3.53 -4.66
CA LYS A 36 9.64 -4.90 -4.61
C LYS A 36 8.63 -5.89 -5.19
N THR A 37 9.11 -7.06 -5.61
CA THR A 37 8.22 -8.14 -6.05
C THR A 37 7.48 -8.76 -4.87
N HIS A 38 6.30 -9.35 -5.10
CA HIS A 38 5.57 -10.04 -4.02
C HIS A 38 6.45 -11.08 -3.33
N LYS A 39 7.26 -11.82 -4.10
CA LYS A 39 8.15 -12.87 -3.59
C LYS A 39 9.15 -12.30 -2.59
N SER A 40 9.82 -11.20 -2.93
CA SER A 40 10.80 -10.56 -2.05
C SER A 40 10.13 -10.04 -0.78
N THR A 41 8.94 -9.45 -0.90
CA THR A 41 8.16 -8.97 0.24
C THR A 41 7.72 -10.13 1.14
N GLU A 42 7.11 -11.19 0.56
CA GLU A 42 6.65 -12.37 1.29
C GLU A 42 7.79 -13.05 2.05
N GLU A 43 8.96 -13.23 1.41
CA GLU A 43 10.15 -13.76 2.07
C GLU A 43 10.60 -12.88 3.25
N SER A 44 10.51 -11.54 3.13
CA SER A 44 10.84 -10.62 4.21
C SER A 44 9.86 -10.73 5.38
N LEU A 45 8.55 -10.84 5.10
CA LEU A 45 7.52 -10.99 6.13
C LEU A 45 7.65 -12.32 6.87
N ILE A 46 7.91 -13.42 6.15
CA ILE A 46 8.12 -14.75 6.74
C ILE A 46 9.35 -14.75 7.68
N LYS A 47 10.45 -14.09 7.29
CA LYS A 47 11.64 -13.94 8.16
C LYS A 47 11.31 -13.24 9.48
N GLU A 48 10.38 -12.29 9.46
CA GLU A 48 9.87 -11.57 10.64
C GLU A 48 8.77 -12.31 11.42
N LYS A 49 8.47 -13.56 11.02
CA LYS A 49 7.43 -14.43 11.58
C LYS A 49 6.02 -13.83 11.46
N ILE A 50 5.76 -13.14 10.35
CA ILE A 50 4.44 -12.61 10.00
C ILE A 50 3.67 -13.65 9.20
N ASP A 51 2.40 -13.88 9.54
CA ASP A 51 1.52 -14.81 8.83
C ASP A 51 1.01 -14.19 7.53
N THR A 52 1.63 -14.58 6.41
CA THR A 52 1.31 -14.04 5.08
C THR A 52 0.00 -14.58 4.52
N LYS A 53 -0.60 -15.63 5.10
CA LYS A 53 -1.90 -16.18 4.68
C LYS A 53 -3.08 -15.22 4.91
N LYS A 54 -2.88 -14.21 5.76
CA LYS A 54 -3.85 -13.15 6.03
C LYS A 54 -3.72 -11.95 5.11
N ILE A 55 -2.76 -11.98 4.18
CA ILE A 55 -2.42 -10.87 3.30
C ILE A 55 -2.71 -11.26 1.87
N PHE A 56 -3.58 -10.49 1.22
CA PHE A 56 -3.78 -10.54 -0.22
C PHE A 56 -2.75 -9.64 -0.90
N PHE A 57 -1.96 -10.19 -1.82
CA PHE A 57 -0.92 -9.45 -2.51
C PHE A 57 -1.39 -8.94 -3.86
N ILE A 58 -1.15 -7.65 -4.09
CA ILE A 58 -1.24 -7.00 -5.41
C ILE A 58 0.19 -6.65 -5.83
N ASP A 59 0.72 -7.35 -6.83
CA ASP A 59 2.07 -7.14 -7.37
C ASP A 59 2.02 -6.24 -8.60
N CYS A 60 2.67 -5.08 -8.51
CA CYS A 60 2.81 -4.14 -9.61
C CYS A 60 4.22 -4.09 -10.19
N VAL A 61 5.13 -4.93 -9.70
CA VAL A 61 6.53 -4.97 -10.13
C VAL A 61 6.75 -6.10 -11.14
N THR A 62 6.15 -7.26 -10.89
CA THR A 62 6.35 -8.43 -11.76
C THR A 62 5.46 -8.36 -13.01
N SER A 63 6.08 -8.55 -14.18
CA SER A 63 5.40 -8.51 -15.48
C SER A 63 4.68 -9.81 -15.85
N GLU A 64 5.07 -10.94 -15.25
CA GLU A 64 4.53 -12.27 -15.53
C GLU A 64 3.84 -12.82 -14.30
N LYS A 65 2.69 -13.48 -14.49
CA LYS A 65 1.97 -14.15 -13.41
C LYS A 65 2.83 -15.28 -12.86
N THR A 66 3.34 -15.08 -11.66
CA THR A 66 4.20 -16.07 -10.98
C THR A 66 3.44 -16.97 -10.01
N LYS A 67 2.21 -16.61 -9.63
CA LYS A 67 1.39 -17.31 -8.64
C LYS A 67 -0.11 -17.00 -8.85
N GLU A 68 -1.00 -17.95 -8.62
CA GLU A 68 -2.45 -17.78 -8.83
C GLU A 68 -3.13 -16.91 -7.75
N ASP A 69 -2.61 -16.91 -6.52
CA ASP A 69 -3.14 -16.17 -5.36
C ASP A 69 -2.58 -14.74 -5.24
N VAL A 70 -1.89 -14.26 -6.28
CA VAL A 70 -1.33 -12.90 -6.36
C VAL A 70 -1.93 -12.16 -7.55
N LEU A 71 -2.54 -11.02 -7.29
CA LEU A 71 -3.13 -10.19 -8.34
C LEU A 71 -2.03 -9.32 -8.96
N HIS A 72 -1.80 -9.44 -10.26
CA HIS A 72 -0.77 -8.68 -10.96
C HIS A 72 -1.44 -7.51 -11.69
N ILE A 73 -1.11 -6.27 -11.30
CA ILE A 73 -1.69 -5.04 -11.89
C ILE A 73 -0.55 -4.09 -12.22
N LYS A 74 -0.50 -3.59 -13.46
CA LYS A 74 0.53 -2.60 -13.84
C LYS A 74 0.39 -1.30 -13.04
N PRO A 75 1.50 -0.63 -12.68
CA PRO A 75 1.47 0.56 -11.84
C PRO A 75 0.84 1.79 -12.52
N ASP A 76 0.68 1.78 -13.85
CA ASP A 76 -0.03 2.81 -14.63
C ASP A 76 -1.56 2.60 -14.66
N ASN A 77 -2.06 1.45 -14.19
CA ASN A 77 -3.49 1.13 -14.15
C ASN A 77 -4.11 1.40 -12.77
N LEU A 78 -4.15 2.68 -12.40
CA LEU A 78 -4.68 3.14 -11.11
C LEU A 78 -6.18 2.84 -10.91
N ASP A 79 -6.94 2.74 -12.00
CA ASP A 79 -8.37 2.41 -11.94
C ASP A 79 -8.57 0.97 -11.48
N MET A 80 -7.84 0.02 -12.07
CA MET A 80 -7.87 -1.40 -11.67
C MET A 80 -7.32 -1.59 -10.24
N LEU A 81 -6.30 -0.83 -9.84
CA LEU A 81 -5.82 -0.82 -8.44
C LEU A 81 -6.92 -0.36 -7.49
N SER A 82 -7.61 0.74 -7.82
CA SER A 82 -8.71 1.26 -6.99
C SER A 82 -9.83 0.24 -6.86
N GLU A 83 -10.21 -0.40 -7.97
CA GLU A 83 -11.24 -1.42 -8.02
C GLU A 83 -10.87 -2.61 -7.13
N ALA A 84 -9.68 -3.20 -7.30
CA ALA A 84 -9.22 -4.33 -6.50
C ALA A 84 -9.18 -4.02 -4.98
N ILE A 85 -8.72 -2.83 -4.60
CA ILE A 85 -8.72 -2.39 -3.19
C ILE A 85 -10.16 -2.24 -2.68
N SER A 86 -11.04 -1.64 -3.48
CA SER A 86 -12.42 -1.41 -3.10
C SER A 86 -13.21 -2.71 -2.93
N GLU A 87 -13.04 -3.67 -3.85
CA GLU A 87 -13.65 -4.99 -3.77
C GLU A 87 -13.18 -5.76 -2.53
N PHE A 88 -11.88 -5.72 -2.22
CA PHE A 88 -11.37 -6.33 -0.99
C PHE A 88 -12.02 -5.73 0.25
N ILE A 89 -12.06 -4.40 0.33
CA ILE A 89 -12.61 -3.69 1.50
C ILE A 89 -14.12 -3.94 1.65
N GLU A 90 -14.86 -4.09 0.54
CA GLU A 90 -16.29 -4.36 0.56
C GLU A 90 -16.65 -5.79 0.94
N ASN A 91 -15.94 -6.77 0.38
CA ASN A 91 -16.33 -8.18 0.48
C ASN A 91 -15.75 -8.89 1.70
N ILE A 92 -14.67 -8.37 2.29
CA ILE A 92 -14.06 -8.97 3.47
C ILE A 92 -14.68 -8.36 4.74
N PRO A 93 -15.31 -9.14 5.62
CA PRO A 93 -15.88 -8.63 6.87
C PRO A 93 -14.79 -8.34 7.92
N GLY A 94 -15.13 -7.52 8.91
CA GLY A 94 -14.25 -7.21 10.06
C GLY A 94 -13.23 -6.10 9.80
N GLU A 95 -12.32 -5.93 10.76
CA GLU A 95 -11.22 -4.96 10.68
C GLU A 95 -10.17 -5.36 9.64
N LYS A 96 -9.73 -4.38 8.86
CA LYS A 96 -8.87 -4.59 7.69
C LYS A 96 -7.75 -3.55 7.66
N PHE A 97 -6.69 -3.87 6.93
CA PHE A 97 -5.66 -2.89 6.59
C PHE A 97 -5.23 -2.98 5.12
N VAL A 98 -4.66 -1.88 4.61
CA VAL A 98 -4.04 -1.82 3.28
C VAL A 98 -2.66 -1.19 3.43
N ILE A 99 -1.64 -1.84 2.89
CA ILE A 99 -0.28 -1.31 2.77
C ILE A 99 -0.03 -0.87 1.33
N VAL A 100 0.53 0.33 1.15
CA VAL A 100 1.02 0.83 -0.14
C VAL A 100 2.55 1.01 -0.07
N ASP A 101 3.32 0.18 -0.80
CA ASP A 101 4.80 0.18 -0.80
C ASP A 101 5.41 0.32 -2.20
N ALA A 102 5.91 1.47 -2.64
CA ALA A 102 5.85 2.78 -2.02
C ALA A 102 5.08 3.74 -2.95
N LEU A 103 4.34 4.66 -2.35
CA LEU A 103 3.44 5.58 -3.03
C LEU A 103 4.15 6.44 -4.07
N SER A 104 5.37 6.93 -3.77
CA SER A 104 6.15 7.73 -4.73
C SER A 104 6.44 6.99 -6.03
N THR A 105 6.48 5.66 -6.03
CA THR A 105 6.73 4.87 -7.23
C THR A 105 5.63 5.05 -8.28
N LEU A 106 4.39 5.33 -7.86
CA LEU A 106 3.30 5.60 -8.81
C LEU A 106 3.56 6.84 -9.68
N LEU A 107 4.35 7.81 -9.20
CA LEU A 107 4.73 9.01 -9.95
C LEU A 107 5.64 8.73 -11.14
N ILE A 108 6.36 7.60 -11.13
CA ILE A 108 7.20 7.20 -12.27
C ILE A 108 6.33 6.85 -13.49
N TYR A 109 5.11 6.37 -13.23
CA TYR A 109 4.22 5.82 -14.25
C TYR A 109 2.99 6.70 -14.53
N ASN A 110 2.68 7.65 -13.64
CA ASN A 110 1.44 8.41 -13.68
C ASN A 110 1.69 9.90 -13.43
N SER A 111 0.77 10.74 -13.91
CA SER A 111 0.77 12.16 -13.55
C SER A 111 0.35 12.35 -12.08
N GLU A 112 0.87 13.41 -11.46
CA GLU A 112 0.55 13.80 -10.09
C GLU A 112 -0.96 13.86 -9.81
N ASN A 113 -1.73 14.45 -10.73
CA ASN A 113 -3.19 14.57 -10.58
C ASN A 113 -3.88 13.21 -10.51
N LYS A 114 -3.42 12.23 -11.30
CA LYS A 114 -3.98 10.87 -11.29
C LYS A 114 -3.65 10.17 -9.97
N VAL A 115 -2.41 10.29 -9.48
CA VAL A 115 -2.01 9.71 -8.19
C VAL A 115 -2.79 10.37 -7.04
N ALA A 116 -2.93 11.70 -7.05
CA ALA A 116 -3.70 12.42 -6.03
C ALA A 116 -5.17 11.98 -5.99
N GLN A 117 -5.79 11.78 -7.16
CA GLN A 117 -7.15 11.25 -7.27
C GLN A 117 -7.25 9.81 -6.76
N PHE A 118 -6.31 8.95 -7.13
CA PHE A 118 -6.21 7.57 -6.65
C PHE A 118 -6.15 7.53 -5.11
N ILE A 119 -5.22 8.28 -4.50
CA ILE A 119 -5.05 8.32 -3.05
C ILE A 119 -6.30 8.85 -2.36
N ARG A 120 -6.88 9.96 -2.84
CA ARG A 120 -8.14 10.49 -2.31
C ARG A 120 -9.26 9.45 -2.35
N ASN A 121 -9.38 8.71 -3.45
CA ASN A 121 -10.42 7.69 -3.60
C ASN A 121 -10.25 6.57 -2.57
N ILE A 122 -9.06 5.98 -2.46
CA ILE A 122 -8.82 4.86 -1.55
C ILE A 122 -8.94 5.27 -0.08
N THR A 123 -8.45 6.46 0.32
CA THR A 123 -8.57 6.94 1.71
C THR A 123 -10.01 7.27 2.06
N SER A 124 -10.75 7.90 1.15
CA SER A 124 -12.20 8.15 1.31
C SER A 124 -12.98 6.85 1.46
N PHE A 125 -12.61 5.82 0.70
CA PHE A 125 -13.27 4.52 0.75
C PHE A 125 -12.99 3.78 2.06
N ALA A 126 -11.73 3.73 2.47
CA ALA A 126 -11.31 3.10 3.71
C ALA A 126 -11.94 3.75 4.95
N SER A 127 -12.04 5.07 4.97
CA SER A 127 -12.71 5.83 6.03
C SER A 127 -14.17 5.39 6.23
N ARG A 128 -14.92 5.18 5.14
CA ARG A 128 -16.34 4.74 5.18
C ARG A 128 -16.53 3.31 5.67
N LYS A 129 -15.48 2.48 5.64
CA LYS A 129 -15.53 1.04 5.89
C LYS A 129 -14.67 0.59 7.08
N ASN A 130 -14.17 1.53 7.87
CA ASN A 130 -13.29 1.29 9.02
C ASN A 130 -12.05 0.44 8.67
N THR A 131 -11.47 0.70 7.50
CA THR A 131 -10.22 0.09 7.05
C THR A 131 -9.06 1.04 7.33
N GLU A 132 -7.94 0.52 7.81
CA GLU A 132 -6.72 1.30 8.00
C GLU A 132 -5.87 1.29 6.71
N ILE A 133 -5.55 2.45 6.16
CA ILE A 133 -4.58 2.60 5.05
C ILE A 133 -3.27 3.11 5.61
N ILE A 134 -2.18 2.40 5.31
CA ILE A 134 -0.83 2.80 5.67
C ILE A 134 -0.02 2.87 4.37
N ALA A 135 0.26 4.09 3.93
CA ALA A 135 1.09 4.34 2.77
C ALA A 135 2.52 4.68 3.20
N PHE A 136 3.49 4.20 2.44
CA PHE A 136 4.88 4.54 2.63
C PHE A 136 5.43 5.32 1.46
N SER A 137 6.33 6.26 1.72
CA SER A 137 7.10 6.96 0.70
C SER A 137 8.55 7.11 1.15
N PRO A 138 9.54 6.83 0.29
CA PRO A 138 10.90 7.24 0.55
C PRO A 138 11.02 8.77 0.57
N GLU A 139 11.90 9.32 1.41
CA GLU A 139 12.17 10.77 1.50
C GLU A 139 12.70 11.37 0.19
N THR A 140 13.36 10.56 -0.65
CA THR A 140 14.12 11.05 -1.80
C THR A 140 13.30 11.31 -3.07
N GLN A 141 11.99 11.03 -3.07
CA GLN A 141 11.14 11.15 -4.27
C GLN A 141 9.76 11.73 -3.98
N GLY A 142 9.36 12.72 -4.78
CA GLY A 142 7.96 13.16 -4.88
C GLY A 142 7.47 14.13 -3.80
N GLU A 143 8.36 14.88 -3.14
CA GLU A 143 7.98 15.80 -2.05
C GLU A 143 6.88 16.80 -2.45
N GLU A 144 6.90 17.35 -3.67
CA GLU A 144 5.86 18.26 -4.17
C GLU A 144 4.47 17.59 -4.29
N LEU A 145 4.39 16.31 -4.68
CA LEU A 145 3.12 15.57 -4.64
C LEU A 145 2.73 15.23 -3.21
N LEU A 146 3.70 14.80 -2.39
CA LEU A 146 3.45 14.44 -1.00
C LEU A 146 2.73 15.58 -0.30
N GLU A 147 3.17 16.82 -0.47
CA GLU A 147 2.47 18.01 0.04
C GLU A 147 1.02 18.14 -0.46
N LYS A 148 0.76 17.85 -1.74
CA LYS A 148 -0.59 17.89 -2.33
C LYS A 148 -1.52 16.80 -1.79
N ILE A 149 -0.98 15.66 -1.35
CA ILE A 149 -1.77 14.52 -0.86
C ILE A 149 -1.80 14.40 0.67
N TYR A 150 -1.00 15.16 1.42
CA TYR A 150 -1.02 15.14 2.89
C TYR A 150 -2.41 15.32 3.47
N ASN A 151 -3.20 16.21 2.88
CA ASN A 151 -4.56 16.51 3.33
C ASN A 151 -5.55 15.35 3.09
N PHE A 152 -5.15 14.29 2.38
CA PHE A 152 -5.95 13.08 2.21
C PHE A 152 -5.66 12.01 3.27
N PHE A 153 -4.63 12.20 4.09
CA PHE A 153 -4.29 11.32 5.19
C PHE A 153 -4.68 11.96 6.52
N ASP A 154 -5.19 11.16 7.46
CA ASP A 154 -5.50 11.62 8.82
C ASP A 154 -4.23 12.00 9.57
N LYS A 155 -3.09 11.38 9.22
CA LYS A 155 -1.78 11.68 9.79
C LYS A 155 -0.67 11.47 8.77
N VAL A 156 0.34 12.33 8.85
CA VAL A 156 1.60 12.21 8.13
C VAL A 156 2.73 12.15 9.16
N GLU A 157 3.63 11.18 9.03
CA GLU A 157 4.79 11.00 9.89
C GLU A 157 6.08 11.03 9.05
N ARG A 158 7.04 11.88 9.42
CA ARG A 158 8.41 11.87 8.89
C ARG A 158 9.33 11.27 9.96
N ARG A 159 10.17 10.28 9.61
CA ARG A 159 10.97 9.48 10.59
C ARG A 159 12.39 9.20 10.13
#